data_AF-A0A3Q9XUZ3-F1
#
_entry.id   AF-A0A3Q9XUZ3-F1
#
_cell.length_a   1.000
_cell.length_b   1.000
_cell.length_c   1.000
_cell.angle_alpha   90.00
_cell.angle_beta   90.00
_cell.angle_gamma   90.00
#
_symmetry.space_group_name_H-M   'P 1'
#
loop_
_entity.id
_entity.type
_entity.pdbx_description
1 polymer ?
#
loop_
_entity_poly.entity_id
_entity_poly.type
_entity_poly.pdbx_seq_one_letter_code
_entity_poly.pdbx_strand_id
1 'polypeptide(L)'
;MYKSVLKTWIAPFLGLGALLSTHAFAQNAPLQTPPSTPVGLNDECSKELLISYFPKVFVLETLKKYNVPPDKWEAIASELAQKDKQVIKTVEEKAAKLDPNPLKDPQQRQAAVRLFRETLTDLFALTMKAHGIKDGKQITDMLNDIQQQKAKRFAMCMQKVSSEDSKGESKAENSATLGEKN
;
A
#
# COMPACT_ATOMS: atom_id res chain seq x y z
N MET A 1 -27.90 37.68 19.13
CA MET A 1 -29.28 37.16 19.25
C MET A 1 -30.09 37.67 18.06
N TYR A 2 -30.26 36.87 17.01
CA TYR A 2 -31.22 37.14 15.94
C TYR A 2 -32.10 35.91 15.76
N LYS A 3 -33.41 36.18 15.69
CA LYS A 3 -34.51 35.23 15.80
C LYS A 3 -34.78 34.55 14.45
N SER A 4 -35.06 33.24 14.54
CA SER A 4 -36.19 32.49 13.95
C SER A 4 -36.72 32.92 12.58
N VAL A 5 -36.85 31.95 11.65
CA VAL A 5 -38.13 31.52 11.06
C VAL A 5 -37.92 30.19 10.33
N LEU A 6 -38.61 29.14 10.82
CA LEU A 6 -38.83 27.88 10.14
C LEU A 6 -39.74 28.08 8.91
N LYS A 7 -39.50 27.34 7.83
CA LYS A 7 -40.56 26.97 6.90
C LYS A 7 -40.31 25.59 6.29
N THR A 8 -40.85 24.60 6.98
CA THR A 8 -41.16 23.24 6.52
C THR A 8 -42.17 23.28 5.38
N TRP A 9 -41.98 22.45 4.36
CA TRP A 9 -43.06 21.95 3.51
C TRP A 9 -42.87 20.46 3.27
N ILE A 10 -43.82 19.69 3.80
CA ILE A 10 -44.07 18.28 3.54
C ILE A 10 -45.06 18.23 2.38
N ALA A 11 -44.83 17.37 1.40
CA ALA A 11 -45.87 16.95 0.46
C ALA A 11 -45.84 15.41 0.37
N PRO A 12 -46.94 14.72 0.71
CA PRO A 12 -47.11 13.31 0.42
C PRO A 12 -47.77 13.18 -0.96
N PHE A 13 -47.25 12.33 -1.83
CA PHE A 13 -47.98 11.90 -3.01
C PHE A 13 -48.03 10.37 -3.04
N LEU A 14 -49.10 9.85 -2.46
CA LEU A 14 -49.60 8.51 -2.72
C LEU A 14 -50.27 8.53 -4.09
N GLY A 15 -49.77 7.71 -5.01
CA GLY A 15 -50.39 7.46 -6.31
C GLY A 15 -50.31 5.98 -6.63
N LEU A 16 -51.38 5.25 -6.30
CA LEU A 16 -51.68 3.90 -6.76
C LEU A 16 -52.10 3.97 -8.24
N GLY A 17 -51.50 3.17 -9.12
CA GLY A 17 -51.86 3.08 -10.53
C GLY A 17 -51.41 1.75 -11.13
N ALA A 18 -52.31 1.10 -11.85
CA ALA A 18 -52.37 -0.34 -12.07
C ALA A 18 -51.54 -0.89 -13.25
N LEU A 19 -51.12 -2.15 -13.06
CA LEU A 19 -51.15 -3.33 -13.95
C LEU A 19 -50.97 -3.24 -15.49
N LEU A 20 -50.17 -4.22 -15.93
CA LEU A 20 -50.26 -5.09 -17.12
C LEU A 20 -49.37 -4.80 -18.35
N SER A 21 -48.42 -5.74 -18.50
CA SER A 21 -48.03 -6.45 -19.73
C SER A 21 -47.12 -5.74 -20.73
N THR A 22 -45.91 -6.26 -20.88
CA THR A 22 -45.44 -6.91 -22.12
C THR A 22 -44.08 -7.57 -21.86
N HIS A 23 -43.88 -8.74 -22.44
CA HIS A 23 -42.67 -9.53 -22.30
C HIS A 23 -41.53 -8.87 -23.07
N ALA A 24 -40.48 -8.44 -22.37
CA ALA A 24 -39.20 -8.11 -22.98
C ALA A 24 -38.23 -9.27 -22.71
N PHE A 25 -38.03 -10.06 -23.75
CA PHE A 25 -37.01 -11.10 -23.86
C PHE A 25 -35.63 -10.44 -23.78
N ALA A 26 -35.00 -10.47 -22.61
CA ALA A 26 -33.62 -10.03 -22.45
C ALA A 26 -32.67 -11.12 -22.99
N GLN A 27 -32.26 -10.98 -24.24
CA GLN A 27 -31.10 -11.68 -24.78
C GLN A 27 -29.83 -11.14 -24.12
N ASN A 28 -28.94 -12.07 -23.76
CA ASN A 28 -27.52 -11.86 -23.46
C ASN A 28 -27.19 -11.10 -22.17
N ALA A 29 -27.38 -11.77 -21.03
CA ALA A 29 -26.56 -11.50 -19.86
C ALA A 29 -25.14 -12.06 -20.10
N PRO A 30 -24.07 -11.24 -20.10
CA PRO A 30 -22.72 -11.77 -20.03
C PRO A 30 -22.55 -12.48 -18.67
N LEU A 31 -21.92 -13.66 -18.72
CA LEU A 31 -21.50 -14.45 -17.56
C LEU A 31 -21.00 -13.53 -16.45
N GLN A 32 -21.75 -13.44 -15.36
CA GLN A 32 -21.24 -12.90 -14.11
C GLN A 32 -20.13 -13.85 -13.66
N THR A 33 -18.89 -13.42 -13.85
CA THR A 33 -17.74 -14.00 -13.16
C THR A 33 -18.03 -14.01 -11.67
N PRO A 34 -17.65 -15.08 -10.94
CA PRO A 34 -17.87 -15.17 -9.50
C PRO A 34 -17.33 -13.90 -8.80
N PRO A 35 -18.01 -13.44 -7.73
CA PRO A 35 -17.59 -12.26 -7.00
C PRO A 35 -16.12 -12.43 -6.62
N SER A 36 -15.31 -11.54 -7.17
CA SER A 36 -13.91 -11.41 -6.84
C SER A 36 -13.82 -11.33 -5.32
N THR A 37 -12.94 -12.16 -4.80
CA THR A 37 -12.47 -12.23 -3.42
C THR A 37 -12.68 -10.90 -2.68
N PRO A 38 -13.28 -10.90 -1.47
CA PRO A 38 -13.46 -9.68 -0.71
C PRO A 38 -12.12 -8.97 -0.57
N VAL A 39 -12.11 -7.69 -0.95
CA VAL A 39 -11.03 -6.74 -0.67
C VAL A 39 -10.88 -6.67 0.84
N GLY A 40 -10.03 -7.52 1.39
CA GLY A 40 -9.95 -7.76 2.82
C GLY A 40 -8.63 -8.41 3.17
N LEU A 41 -7.79 -7.62 3.83
CA LEU A 41 -6.49 -7.97 4.42
C LEU A 41 -5.34 -8.06 3.42
N ASN A 42 -4.63 -6.94 3.32
CA ASN A 42 -3.28 -6.85 2.79
C ASN A 42 -2.46 -8.03 3.28
N ASP A 43 -1.97 -8.86 2.36
CA ASP A 43 -0.97 -9.86 2.66
C ASP A 43 0.23 -9.12 3.26
N GLU A 44 0.40 -9.27 4.58
CA GLU A 44 1.39 -8.55 5.39
C GLU A 44 2.82 -8.79 4.90
N CYS A 45 3.01 -9.83 4.07
CA CYS A 45 4.26 -10.22 3.46
C CYS A 45 4.24 -10.17 1.92
N SER A 46 3.26 -9.47 1.33
CA SER A 46 3.21 -9.24 -0.11
C SER A 46 4.51 -8.63 -0.63
N LYS A 47 4.95 -9.14 -1.79
CA LYS A 47 6.17 -8.68 -2.46
C LYS A 47 6.13 -7.16 -2.70
N GLU A 48 4.97 -6.64 -3.10
CA GLU A 48 4.72 -5.24 -3.39
C GLU A 48 4.98 -4.34 -2.17
N LEU A 49 4.55 -4.77 -0.97
CA LEU A 49 4.76 -4.04 0.27
C LEU A 49 6.25 -3.99 0.65
N LEU A 50 7.01 -5.04 0.34
CA LEU A 50 8.43 -5.14 0.68
C LEU A 50 9.31 -4.35 -0.30
N ILE A 51 8.96 -4.32 -1.59
CA ILE A 51 9.78 -3.66 -2.61
C ILE A 51 9.45 -2.18 -2.81
N SER A 52 8.23 -1.73 -2.51
CA SER A 52 7.86 -0.31 -2.64
C SER A 52 8.67 0.55 -1.66
N TYR A 53 9.19 1.69 -2.10
CA TYR A 53 9.93 2.62 -1.25
C TYR A 53 9.03 3.35 -0.27
N PHE A 54 7.82 3.71 -0.68
CA PHE A 54 6.80 4.36 0.15
C PHE A 54 5.49 3.55 0.21
N PRO A 55 5.46 2.40 0.92
CA PRO A 55 4.25 1.58 0.98
C PRO A 55 3.11 2.31 1.68
N LYS A 56 1.94 2.37 1.03
CA LYS A 56 0.78 3.14 1.50
C LYS A 56 0.40 2.84 2.94
N VAL A 57 0.44 1.58 3.35
CA VAL A 57 0.10 1.16 4.73
C VAL A 57 0.99 1.87 5.76
N PHE A 58 2.31 1.85 5.57
CA PHE A 58 3.26 2.47 6.50
C PHE A 58 3.23 4.00 6.44
N VAL A 59 2.97 4.57 5.25
CA VAL A 59 2.76 6.00 5.11
C VAL A 59 1.57 6.44 5.96
N LEU A 60 0.41 5.78 5.81
CA LEU A 60 -0.80 6.15 6.57
C LEU A 60 -0.62 5.97 8.08
N GLU A 61 0.01 4.88 8.52
CA GLU A 61 0.33 4.66 9.95
C GLU A 61 1.22 5.79 10.50
N THR A 62 2.21 6.20 9.72
CA THR A 62 3.11 7.31 10.08
C THR A 62 2.35 8.64 10.13
N LEU A 63 1.57 8.98 9.10
CA LEU A 63 0.81 10.23 9.07
C LEU A 63 -0.13 10.35 10.28
N LYS A 64 -0.77 9.24 10.66
CA LYS A 64 -1.58 9.15 11.88
C LYS A 64 -0.75 9.38 13.14
N LYS A 65 0.40 8.71 13.29
CA LYS A 65 1.29 8.83 14.45
C LYS A 65 1.80 10.25 14.67
N TYR A 66 2.09 10.97 13.58
CA TYR A 66 2.64 12.33 13.61
C TYR A 66 1.56 13.43 13.57
N ASN A 67 0.29 13.09 13.81
CA ASN A 67 -0.85 14.02 13.86
C ASN A 67 -1.00 14.87 12.58
N VAL A 68 -0.69 14.30 11.41
CA VAL A 68 -0.99 14.95 10.14
C VAL A 68 -2.50 15.01 9.97
N PRO A 69 -3.08 16.12 9.46
CA PRO A 69 -4.52 16.23 9.23
C PRO A 69 -5.07 15.08 8.34
N PRO A 70 -6.13 14.36 8.74
CA PRO A 70 -6.66 13.20 8.01
C PRO A 70 -7.08 13.48 6.56
N ASP A 71 -7.53 14.71 6.29
CA ASP A 71 -7.89 15.20 4.95
C ASP A 71 -6.73 15.16 3.95
N LYS A 72 -5.48 15.15 4.44
CA LYS A 72 -4.27 15.12 3.60
C LYS A 72 -3.74 13.70 3.35
N TRP A 73 -4.21 12.71 4.11
CA TRP A 73 -3.56 11.39 4.13
C TRP A 73 -3.57 10.69 2.78
N GLU A 74 -4.73 10.66 2.13
CA GLU A 74 -4.88 9.99 0.84
C GLU A 74 -4.09 10.71 -0.26
N ALA A 75 -4.12 12.05 -0.25
CA ALA A 75 -3.39 12.86 -1.22
C ALA A 75 -1.86 12.63 -1.10
N ILE A 76 -1.34 12.68 0.13
CA ILE A 76 0.07 12.40 0.42
C ILE A 76 0.45 10.98 0.00
N ALA A 77 -0.35 9.97 0.38
CA ALA A 77 -0.06 8.58 0.08
C ALA A 77 -0.07 8.31 -1.44
N SER A 78 -1.02 8.89 -2.16
CA SER A 78 -1.12 8.79 -3.62
C SER A 78 0.08 9.44 -4.32
N GLU A 79 0.48 10.64 -3.88
CA GLU A 79 1.63 11.33 -4.44
C GLU A 79 2.95 10.57 -4.19
N LEU A 80 3.14 10.04 -2.98
CA LEU A 80 4.31 9.21 -2.66
C LEU A 80 4.33 7.92 -3.49
N ALA A 81 3.17 7.29 -3.74
CA ALA A 81 3.07 6.12 -4.62
C ALA A 81 3.43 6.45 -6.09
N GLN A 82 3.14 7.67 -6.56
CA GLN A 82 3.60 8.14 -7.87
C GLN A 82 5.12 8.37 -7.89
N LYS A 83 5.67 8.98 -6.82
CA LYS A 83 7.12 9.20 -6.69
C LYS A 83 7.90 7.90 -6.55
N ASP A 84 7.31 6.87 -5.96
CA ASP A 84 7.87 5.52 -5.84
C ASP A 84 8.36 4.99 -7.19
N LYS A 85 7.55 5.17 -8.23
CA LYS A 85 7.84 4.76 -9.62
C LYS A 85 8.97 5.56 -10.26
N GLN A 86 9.31 6.73 -9.70
CA GLN A 86 10.30 7.66 -10.23
C GLN A 86 11.63 7.61 -9.46
N VAL A 87 11.72 6.87 -8.35
CA VAL A 87 12.91 6.82 -7.49
C VAL A 87 14.14 6.40 -8.29
N ILE A 88 14.09 5.28 -9.02
CA ILE A 88 15.23 4.77 -9.79
C ILE A 88 15.71 5.79 -10.82
N LYS A 89 14.78 6.32 -11.62
CA LYS A 89 15.09 7.35 -12.62
C LYS A 89 15.75 8.57 -11.99
N THR A 90 15.23 9.04 -10.85
CA THR A 90 15.77 10.20 -10.14
C THR A 90 17.18 9.92 -9.59
N VAL A 91 17.43 8.72 -9.08
CA VAL A 91 18.76 8.30 -8.62
C VAL A 91 19.75 8.24 -9.78
N GLU A 92 19.35 7.66 -10.92
CA GLU A 92 20.18 7.61 -12.13
C GLU A 92 20.51 9.00 -12.66
N GLU A 93 19.51 9.89 -12.75
CA GLU A 93 19.67 11.28 -13.18
C GLU A 93 20.61 12.07 -12.24
N LYS A 94 20.54 11.82 -10.93
CA LYS A 94 21.46 12.43 -9.98
C LYS A 94 22.87 11.84 -10.07
N ALA A 95 22.98 10.53 -10.22
CA ALA A 95 24.27 9.84 -10.33
C ALA A 95 25.03 10.23 -11.61
N ALA A 96 24.31 10.45 -12.72
CA ALA A 96 24.89 10.90 -13.97
C ALA A 96 25.54 12.30 -13.89
N LYS A 97 25.21 13.08 -12.86
CA LYS A 97 25.80 14.40 -12.59
C LYS A 97 27.04 14.33 -11.69
N LEU A 98 27.35 13.16 -11.15
CA LEU A 98 28.53 12.94 -10.32
C LEU A 98 29.64 12.32 -11.17
N ASP A 99 30.87 12.79 -10.99
CA ASP A 99 32.06 12.25 -11.64
C ASP A 99 33.11 11.89 -10.57
N PRO A 100 33.48 10.60 -10.42
CA PRO A 100 32.92 9.44 -11.13
C PRO A 100 31.47 9.12 -10.74
N ASN A 101 30.73 8.48 -11.65
CA ASN A 101 29.36 8.05 -11.39
C ASN A 101 29.35 6.86 -10.40
N PRO A 102 28.79 7.02 -9.18
CA PRO A 102 28.87 6.00 -8.13
C PRO A 102 28.06 4.73 -8.43
N LEU A 103 27.15 4.76 -9.42
CA LEU A 103 26.39 3.58 -9.85
C LEU A 103 27.16 2.70 -10.84
N LYS A 104 28.30 3.16 -11.37
CA LYS A 104 29.10 2.44 -12.37
C LYS A 104 30.31 1.71 -11.77
N ASP A 105 30.68 2.03 -10.53
CA ASP A 105 31.86 1.48 -9.87
C ASP A 105 31.46 0.71 -8.58
N PRO A 106 31.70 -0.61 -8.50
CA PRO A 106 31.45 -1.40 -7.29
C PRO A 106 32.18 -0.89 -6.03
N GLN A 107 33.34 -0.22 -6.18
CA GLN A 107 34.07 0.38 -5.05
C GLN A 107 33.31 1.56 -4.43
N GLN A 108 32.40 2.16 -5.19
CA GLN A 108 31.59 3.30 -4.76
C GLN A 108 30.22 2.90 -4.21
N ARG A 109 30.05 1.62 -3.83
CA ARG A 109 28.79 1.12 -3.25
C ARG A 109 28.25 2.00 -2.13
N GLN A 110 29.11 2.48 -1.23
CA GLN A 110 28.66 3.36 -0.14
C GLN A 110 28.15 4.71 -0.64
N ALA A 111 28.81 5.30 -1.65
CA ALA A 111 28.36 6.53 -2.28
C ALA A 111 27.03 6.33 -3.04
N ALA A 112 26.86 5.20 -3.73
CA ALA A 112 25.60 4.82 -4.36
C ALA A 112 24.45 4.68 -3.35
N VAL A 113 24.70 3.99 -2.22
CA VAL A 113 23.71 3.85 -1.14
C VAL A 113 23.36 5.21 -0.52
N ARG A 114 24.35 6.08 -0.32
CA ARG A 114 24.13 7.44 0.18
C ARG A 114 23.25 8.24 -0.77
N LEU A 115 23.59 8.26 -2.06
CA LEU A 115 22.82 8.93 -3.10
C LEU A 115 21.37 8.45 -3.15
N PHE A 116 21.19 7.14 -3.00
CA PHE A 116 19.87 6.52 -2.95
C PHE A 116 19.05 7.02 -1.76
N ARG A 117 19.62 7.01 -0.55
CA ARG A 117 18.97 7.49 0.68
C ARG A 117 18.65 8.98 0.63
N GLU A 118 19.56 9.80 0.10
CA GLU A 118 19.34 11.22 -0.11
C GLU A 118 18.18 11.46 -1.09
N THR A 119 18.10 10.66 -2.16
CA THR A 119 16.99 10.77 -3.13
C THR A 119 15.64 10.41 -2.52
N LEU A 120 15.56 9.36 -1.72
CA LEU A 120 14.33 9.05 -0.98
C LEU A 120 13.94 10.18 -0.02
N THR A 121 14.92 10.75 0.67
CA THR A 121 14.70 11.86 1.61
C THR A 121 14.18 13.10 0.89
N ASP A 122 14.77 13.46 -0.23
CA ASP A 122 14.35 14.62 -1.03
C ASP A 122 12.93 14.45 -1.57
N LEU A 123 12.61 13.27 -2.14
CA LEU A 123 11.28 13.00 -2.68
C LEU A 123 10.21 13.04 -1.57
N PHE A 124 10.50 12.45 -0.41
CA PHE A 124 9.62 12.48 0.73
C PHE A 124 9.42 13.90 1.26
N ALA A 125 10.52 14.64 1.48
CA ALA A 125 10.49 16.00 1.97
C ALA A 125 9.74 16.94 1.01
N LEU A 126 9.91 16.76 -0.30
CA LEU A 126 9.20 17.54 -1.31
C LEU A 126 7.69 17.34 -1.21
N THR A 127 7.22 16.08 -1.07
CA THR A 127 5.79 15.82 -0.86
C THR A 127 5.31 16.39 0.47
N MET A 128 6.00 16.14 1.58
CA MET A 128 5.59 16.67 2.89
C MET A 128 5.44 18.21 2.86
N LYS A 129 6.42 18.91 2.27
CA LYS A 129 6.41 20.37 2.14
C LYS A 129 5.27 20.88 1.25
N ALA A 130 4.95 20.18 0.16
CA ALA A 130 3.82 20.51 -0.72
C ALA A 130 2.48 20.45 0.03
N HIS A 131 2.36 19.56 1.01
CA HIS A 131 1.17 19.41 1.87
C HIS A 131 1.22 20.24 3.16
N GLY A 132 2.19 21.16 3.28
CA GLY A 132 2.29 22.12 4.38
C GLY A 132 3.04 21.63 5.62
N ILE A 133 3.65 20.44 5.59
CA ILE A 133 4.53 19.94 6.64
C ILE A 133 5.94 20.46 6.34
N LYS A 134 6.38 21.48 7.09
CA LYS A 134 7.63 22.22 6.81
C LYS A 134 8.75 21.92 7.79
N ASP A 135 8.43 21.35 8.96
CA ASP A 135 9.43 21.06 9.97
C ASP A 135 10.38 19.95 9.50
N GLY A 136 11.65 20.31 9.32
CA GLY A 136 12.65 19.39 8.76
C GLY A 136 12.86 18.16 9.64
N LYS A 137 12.85 18.36 10.97
CA LYS A 137 13.02 17.27 11.93
C LYS A 137 11.85 16.29 11.86
N GLN A 138 10.61 16.79 11.85
CA GLN A 138 9.40 15.99 11.71
C GLN A 138 9.42 15.18 10.41
N ILE A 139 9.81 15.79 9.28
CA ILE A 139 9.91 15.09 8.00
C ILE A 139 10.94 13.94 8.09
N THR A 140 12.12 14.20 8.65
CA THR A 140 13.15 13.16 8.82
C THR A 140 12.67 12.05 9.76
N ASP A 141 12.04 12.40 10.88
CA ASP A 141 11.53 11.44 11.86
C ASP A 141 10.41 10.57 11.26
N MET A 142 9.52 11.15 10.46
CA MET A 142 8.48 10.42 9.72
C MET A 142 9.08 9.43 8.72
N LEU A 143 10.08 9.84 7.94
CA LEU A 143 10.73 8.94 6.99
C LEU A 143 11.44 7.79 7.71
N ASN A 144 12.13 8.07 8.82
CA ASN A 144 12.76 7.05 9.65
C ASN A 144 11.75 6.05 10.21
N ASP A 145 10.59 6.53 10.64
CA ASP A 145 9.51 5.67 11.13
C ASP A 145 9.00 4.71 10.05
N ILE A 146 8.78 5.19 8.82
CA ILE A 146 8.41 4.34 7.68
C ILE A 146 9.48 3.28 7.43
N GLN A 147 10.76 3.66 7.44
CA GLN A 147 11.86 2.71 7.22
C GLN A 147 11.96 1.66 8.33
N GLN A 148 11.72 2.05 9.58
CA GLN A 148 11.67 1.13 10.73
C GLN A 148 10.49 0.16 10.62
N GLN A 149 9.29 0.65 10.27
CA GLN A 149 8.12 -0.20 10.03
C GLN A 149 8.41 -1.22 8.94
N LYS A 150 9.01 -0.79 7.82
CA LYS A 150 9.45 -1.69 6.73
C LYS A 150 10.44 -2.75 7.21
N ALA A 151 11.49 -2.36 7.92
CA ALA A 151 12.51 -3.29 8.40
C ALA A 151 11.91 -4.32 9.38
N LYS A 152 11.04 -3.87 10.28
CA LYS A 152 10.33 -4.75 11.21
C LYS A 152 9.45 -5.75 10.47
N ARG A 153 8.68 -5.30 9.49
CA ARG A 153 7.81 -6.18 8.69
C ARG A 153 8.60 -7.16 7.84
N PHE A 154 9.69 -6.72 7.22
CA PHE A 154 10.59 -7.60 6.48
C PHE A 154 11.16 -8.71 7.38
N ALA A 155 11.65 -8.37 8.57
CA ALA A 155 12.16 -9.35 9.53
C ALA A 155 11.08 -10.37 9.95
N MET A 156 9.85 -9.91 10.21
CA MET A 156 8.72 -10.78 10.52
C MET A 156 8.38 -11.74 9.38
N CYS A 157 8.40 -11.25 8.14
CA CYS A 157 8.11 -12.08 6.96
C CYS A 157 9.19 -13.13 6.71
N MET A 158 10.46 -12.79 6.88
CA MET A 158 11.57 -13.75 6.79
C MET A 158 11.46 -14.87 7.84
N GLN A 159 11.03 -14.53 9.06
CA GLN A 159 10.79 -15.54 10.11
C GLN A 159 9.65 -16.49 9.75
N LYS A 160 8.53 -15.96 9.24
CA LYS A 160 7.37 -16.78 8.81
C LYS A 160 7.78 -17.80 7.74
N VAL A 161 8.49 -17.36 6.70
CA VAL A 161 9.00 -18.25 5.62
C VAL A 161 9.86 -19.38 6.21
N SER A 162 10.83 -19.05 7.07
CA SER A 162 11.71 -20.07 7.69
C SER A 162 10.95 -21.09 8.56
N SER A 163 9.83 -20.69 9.15
CA SER A 163 9.01 -21.54 10.02
C SER A 163 7.99 -22.39 9.27
N GLU A 164 7.57 -21.96 8.08
CA GLU A 164 6.68 -22.72 7.20
C GLU A 164 7.44 -23.84 6.47
N ASP A 165 8.68 -23.58 6.07
CA ASP A 165 9.59 -24.59 5.52
C ASP A 165 9.88 -25.72 6.54
N SER A 166 9.84 -25.39 7.84
CA SER A 166 10.08 -26.34 8.93
C SER A 166 8.85 -27.19 9.32
N LYS A 167 7.67 -26.94 8.74
CA LYS A 167 6.42 -27.69 9.02
C LYS A 167 6.02 -28.68 7.90
N GLY A 168 6.81 -28.79 6.84
CA GLY A 168 6.57 -29.69 5.71
C GLY A 168 7.03 -31.15 5.91
N GLU A 169 7.79 -31.45 6.96
CA GLU A 169 8.42 -32.76 7.16
C GLU A 169 7.90 -33.47 8.43
N SER A 170 6.59 -33.68 8.51
CA SER A 170 5.97 -34.55 9.54
C SER A 170 4.57 -35.01 9.11
N LYS A 171 4.39 -35.49 7.87
CA LYS A 171 3.19 -36.26 7.51
C LYS A 171 3.39 -37.16 6.29
N ALA A 172 4.38 -38.04 6.34
CA ALA A 172 4.42 -39.25 5.53
C ALA A 172 5.08 -40.36 6.37
N GLU A 173 4.61 -41.59 6.17
CA GLU A 173 5.03 -42.83 6.84
C GLU A 173 4.41 -43.12 8.21
N ASN A 174 3.18 -43.63 8.17
CA ASN A 174 2.93 -45.01 8.60
C ASN A 174 1.56 -45.48 8.07
N SER A 175 1.51 -45.82 6.78
CA SER A 175 0.48 -46.73 6.26
C SER A 175 1.00 -47.43 5.01
N ALA A 176 1.62 -48.59 5.19
CA ALA A 176 1.53 -49.74 4.28
C ALA A 176 2.47 -50.86 4.76
N THR A 177 1.92 -51.95 5.28
CA THR A 177 2.14 -53.25 4.63
C THR A 177 1.03 -54.24 4.99
N LEU A 178 0.42 -54.79 3.94
CA LEU A 178 -0.65 -55.77 3.91
C LEU A 178 -0.08 -57.05 3.25
N GLY A 179 -0.40 -58.23 3.80
CA GLY A 179 -0.22 -59.57 3.17
C GLY A 179 1.21 -60.15 3.24
N GLU A 180 1.48 -61.46 3.27
CA GLU A 180 0.68 -62.65 2.93
C GLU A 180 1.45 -63.95 3.35
N LYS A 181 0.70 -65.02 3.67
CA LYS A 181 1.01 -66.49 3.63
C LYS A 181 2.15 -67.14 4.44
N ASN A 182 1.75 -68.09 5.31
CA ASN A 182 2.02 -69.53 5.13
C ASN A 182 0.94 -70.37 5.83
#